data_AF-U1QNY7-F1
#
_entry.id   AF-U1QNY7-F1
#
_cell.length_a   1.000
_cell.length_b   1.000
_cell.length_c   1.000
_cell.angle_alpha   90.00
_cell.angle_beta   90.00
_cell.angle_gamma   90.00
#
_symmetry.space_group_name_H-M   'P 1'
#
loop_
_entity.id
_entity.type
_entity.pdbx_description
1 polymer ?
#
loop_
_entity_poly.entity_id
_entity_poly.type
_entity_poly.pdbx_seq_one_letter_code
_entity_poly.pdbx_strand_id
1 'polypeptide(L)'
;MVEALLLVGVLVAMFVGYNIGGSTTGPAFGPAVGAGTISKTVAAALMSVCFFIGAWTIGRRVVDTLGRDLVTNPDIFTLPASITVLFFIGLALFVGNVFGVPASTSMTAVGAIAGLGLASNALDWAVMGEIVSWWLVAPVIGFWLSAVIGRYFYAGLNKRVALVQSKGPLLTVDRSGLLPVIGVGPGDDQTGADRHHDRRGDRLYHGV
;
A
#
# COMPACT_ATOMS: atom_id res chain seq x y z
N MET A 1 -4.81 35.79 -11.94
CA MET A 1 -3.48 35.19 -11.67
C MET A 1 -3.55 34.05 -10.66
N VAL A 2 -4.25 34.21 -9.52
CA VAL A 2 -4.41 33.15 -8.51
C VAL A 2 -5.09 31.90 -9.07
N GLU A 3 -6.13 32.04 -9.89
CA GLU A 3 -6.84 30.90 -10.52
C GLU A 3 -5.93 30.01 -11.37
N ALA A 4 -5.01 30.60 -12.14
CA ALA A 4 -4.05 29.84 -12.95
C ALA A 4 -3.07 29.05 -12.08
N LEU A 5 -2.59 29.65 -10.98
CA LEU A 5 -1.71 28.96 -10.04
C LEU A 5 -2.44 27.81 -9.31
N LEU A 6 -3.71 27.99 -8.96
CA LEU A 6 -4.50 26.91 -8.36
C LEU A 6 -4.68 25.74 -9.33
N LEU A 7 -4.95 26.01 -10.61
CA LEU A 7 -5.04 24.98 -11.64
C LEU A 7 -3.72 24.23 -11.78
N VAL A 8 -2.59 24.93 -11.82
CA VAL A 8 -1.25 24.32 -11.82
C VAL A 8 -1.04 23.47 -10.56
N GLY A 9 -1.41 23.98 -9.39
CA GLY A 9 -1.29 23.24 -8.14
C GLY A 9 -2.09 21.93 -8.13
N VAL A 10 -3.30 21.93 -8.69
CA VAL A 10 -4.11 20.71 -8.84
C VAL A 10 -3.44 19.72 -9.80
N LEU A 11 -2.92 20.19 -10.94
CA LEU A 11 -2.18 19.34 -11.88
C LEU A 11 -0.95 18.70 -11.22
N VAL A 12 -0.18 19.48 -10.45
CA VAL A 12 0.98 18.99 -9.73
C VAL A 12 0.57 18.00 -8.62
N ALA A 13 -0.51 18.27 -7.89
CA ALA A 13 -1.02 17.34 -6.89
C ALA A 13 -1.45 15.99 -7.50
N MET A 14 -2.11 16.01 -8.66
CA MET A 14 -2.43 14.77 -9.40
C MET A 14 -1.17 14.02 -9.84
N PHE A 15 -0.16 14.75 -10.33
CA PHE A 15 1.14 14.16 -10.69
C PHE A 15 1.83 13.51 -9.48
N VAL A 16 1.83 14.16 -8.32
CA VAL A 16 2.35 13.58 -7.08
C VAL A 16 1.56 12.34 -6.68
N GLY A 17 0.23 12.40 -6.71
CA GLY A 17 -0.64 11.28 -6.36
C GLY A 17 -0.39 10.04 -7.23
N TYR A 18 -0.24 10.23 -8.54
CA TYR A 18 0.13 9.16 -9.47
C TYR A 18 1.46 8.51 -9.07
N ASN A 19 2.47 9.32 -8.78
CA ASN A 19 3.80 8.82 -8.43
C ASN A 19 3.84 8.12 -7.06
N ILE A 20 3.11 8.63 -6.07
CA ILE A 20 2.93 7.97 -4.77
C ILE A 20 2.32 6.58 -4.96
N GLY A 21 1.30 6.45 -5.80
CA GLY A 21 0.67 5.16 -6.12
C GLY A 21 1.68 4.15 -6.68
N GLY A 22 2.52 4.59 -7.63
CA GLY A 22 3.58 3.77 -8.21
C GLY A 22 4.60 3.28 -7.19
N SER A 23 5.10 4.17 -6.33
CA SER A 23 6.19 3.85 -5.39
C SER A 23 5.74 3.01 -4.19
N THR A 24 4.45 3.06 -3.82
CA THR A 24 3.94 2.42 -2.59
C THR A 24 3.23 1.08 -2.83
N THR A 25 2.66 0.86 -4.01
CA THR A 25 1.90 -0.37 -4.31
C THR A 25 2.80 -1.60 -4.34
N GLY A 26 4.01 -1.48 -4.89
CA GLY A 26 4.98 -2.58 -4.99
C GLY A 26 5.35 -3.17 -3.63
N PRO A 27 5.87 -2.37 -2.67
CA PRO A 27 6.19 -2.87 -1.34
C PRO A 27 4.99 -3.47 -0.57
N ALA A 28 3.79 -2.93 -0.75
CA ALA A 28 2.60 -3.37 -0.02
C ALA A 28 2.00 -4.68 -0.55
N PHE A 29 1.89 -4.82 -1.88
CA PHE A 29 1.20 -5.95 -2.51
C PHE A 29 2.13 -6.90 -3.29
N GLY A 30 3.43 -6.57 -3.38
CA GLY A 30 4.43 -7.36 -4.11
C GLY A 30 4.46 -8.84 -3.72
N PRO A 31 4.51 -9.21 -2.42
CA PRO A 31 4.48 -10.60 -1.99
C PRO A 31 3.19 -11.34 -2.41
N ALA A 32 2.02 -10.70 -2.30
CA ALA A 32 0.73 -11.32 -2.64
C ALA A 32 0.56 -11.51 -4.16
N VAL A 33 0.92 -10.50 -4.95
CA VAL A 33 0.91 -10.60 -6.42
C VAL A 33 1.96 -11.59 -6.91
N GLY A 34 3.15 -11.59 -6.31
CA GLY A 34 4.25 -12.49 -6.65
C GLY A 34 3.96 -13.96 -6.32
N ALA A 35 3.19 -14.22 -5.26
CA ALA A 35 2.71 -15.56 -4.91
C ALA A 35 1.51 -16.03 -5.76
N GLY A 36 1.02 -15.19 -6.68
CA GLY A 36 -0.15 -15.49 -7.51
C GLY A 36 -1.47 -15.57 -6.74
N THR A 37 -1.53 -15.07 -5.50
CA THR A 37 -2.75 -15.14 -4.68
C THR A 37 -3.77 -14.06 -5.06
N ILE A 38 -3.31 -12.92 -5.56
CA ILE A 38 -4.15 -11.83 -6.07
C ILE A 38 -3.60 -11.30 -7.40
N SER A 39 -4.51 -10.83 -8.26
CA SER A 39 -4.12 -10.19 -9.52
C SER A 39 -3.65 -8.74 -9.29
N LYS A 40 -2.91 -8.19 -10.25
CA LYS A 40 -2.47 -6.77 -10.24
C LYS A 40 -3.65 -5.80 -10.17
N THR A 41 -4.77 -6.13 -10.81
CA THR A 41 -5.97 -5.29 -10.83
C THR A 41 -6.65 -5.25 -9.47
N VAL A 42 -6.73 -6.39 -8.78
CA VAL A 42 -7.29 -6.46 -7.42
C VAL A 42 -6.37 -5.74 -6.43
N ALA A 43 -5.05 -5.92 -6.53
CA ALA A 43 -4.09 -5.20 -5.71
C ALA A 43 -4.22 -3.67 -5.85
N ALA A 44 -4.35 -3.18 -7.09
CA ALA A 44 -4.56 -1.75 -7.35
C ALA A 44 -5.89 -1.24 -6.74
N ALA A 45 -6.99 -1.98 -6.91
CA ALA A 45 -8.29 -1.59 -6.35
C ALA A 45 -8.26 -1.55 -4.82
N LEU A 46 -7.69 -2.57 -4.18
CA LEU A 46 -7.53 -2.61 -2.72
C LEU A 46 -6.63 -1.46 -2.23
N MET A 47 -5.52 -1.21 -2.92
CA MET A 47 -4.64 -0.09 -2.59
C MET A 47 -5.40 1.23 -2.63
N SER A 48 -6.16 1.53 -3.70
CA SER A 48 -6.89 2.78 -3.82
C SER A 48 -7.89 3.01 -2.66
N VAL A 49 -8.66 1.98 -2.30
CA VAL A 49 -9.64 2.07 -1.21
C VAL A 49 -8.94 2.25 0.14
N CYS A 50 -7.96 1.40 0.47
CA CYS A 50 -7.23 1.48 1.72
C CYS A 50 -6.46 2.80 1.85
N PHE A 51 -5.88 3.29 0.75
CA PHE A 51 -5.15 4.56 0.72
C PHE A 51 -6.09 5.73 1.01
N PHE A 52 -7.28 5.77 0.40
CA PHE A 52 -8.27 6.82 0.67
C PHE A 52 -8.73 6.82 2.13
N ILE A 53 -9.02 5.64 2.69
CA ILE A 53 -9.41 5.48 4.11
C ILE A 53 -8.27 5.94 5.03
N GLY A 54 -7.04 5.52 4.76
CA GLY A 54 -5.86 5.91 5.54
C GLY A 54 -5.59 7.41 5.48
N ALA A 55 -5.66 8.00 4.29
CA ALA A 55 -5.50 9.44 4.08
C ALA A 55 -6.56 10.24 4.86
N TRP A 56 -7.82 9.79 4.83
CA TRP A 56 -8.89 10.46 5.57
C TRP A 56 -8.78 10.31 7.09
N THR A 57 -8.35 9.16 7.58
CA THR A 57 -8.35 8.86 9.03
C THR A 57 -7.08 9.36 9.72
N ILE A 58 -5.93 8.81 9.33
CA ILE A 58 -4.63 9.01 10.01
C ILE A 58 -3.79 10.05 9.25
N GLY A 59 -3.94 10.13 7.93
CA GLY A 59 -3.12 11.00 7.07
C GLY A 59 -3.14 12.47 7.46
N ARG A 60 -4.26 12.97 8.01
CA ARG A 60 -4.37 14.35 8.50
C ARG A 60 -3.31 14.71 9.55
N ARG A 61 -2.97 13.77 10.45
CA ARG A 61 -1.92 14.02 11.46
C ARG A 61 -0.56 14.22 10.81
N VAL A 62 -0.25 13.46 9.75
CA VAL A 62 1.00 13.62 9.00
C VAL A 62 1.03 14.97 8.29
N VAL A 63 -0.11 15.41 7.72
CA VAL A 63 -0.22 16.75 7.10
C VAL A 63 0.01 17.85 8.13
N ASP A 64 -0.57 17.74 9.32
CA ASP A 64 -0.36 18.70 10.40
C ASP A 64 1.13 18.74 10.82
N THR A 65 1.76 17.58 11.03
CA THR A 65 3.18 17.53 11.40
C THR A 65 4.07 18.13 10.32
N LEU A 66 3.85 17.81 9.04
CA LEU A 66 4.66 18.33 7.95
C LEU A 66 4.41 19.81 7.66
N GLY A 67 3.17 20.28 7.84
CA GLY A 67 2.75 21.64 7.50
C GLY A 67 2.87 22.64 8.65
N ARG A 68 2.91 22.20 9.90
CA ARG A 68 2.91 23.06 11.09
C ARG A 68 4.02 22.78 12.07
N ASP A 69 4.34 21.51 12.34
CA ASP A 69 5.29 21.18 13.40
C ASP A 69 6.74 21.14 12.87
N LEU A 70 6.93 20.66 11.64
CA LEU A 70 8.25 20.56 11.01
C LEU A 70 8.86 21.94 10.69
N VAL A 71 8.02 22.98 10.59
CA VAL A 71 8.45 24.34 10.31
C VAL A 71 8.01 25.28 11.41
N THR A 72 8.91 26.14 11.88
CA THR A 72 8.63 27.08 12.98
C THR A 72 7.71 28.23 12.55
N ASN A 73 7.64 28.50 11.24
CA ASN A 73 6.74 29.47 10.66
C ASN A 73 5.96 28.88 9.47
N PRO A 74 4.66 28.55 9.64
CA PRO A 74 3.82 28.02 8.56
C PRO A 74 3.57 28.99 7.40
N ASP A 75 3.78 30.29 7.58
CA ASP A 75 3.50 31.30 6.54
C ASP A 75 4.43 31.18 5.32
N ILE A 76 5.51 30.38 5.42
CA ILE A 76 6.40 30.08 4.30
C ILE A 76 5.70 29.27 3.19
N PHE A 77 4.59 28.60 3.50
CA PHE A 77 3.79 27.81 2.54
C PHE A 77 2.87 28.68 1.68
N THR A 78 3.44 29.68 1.03
CA THR A 78 2.74 30.45 -0.01
C THR A 78 2.30 29.53 -1.15
N LEU A 79 1.26 29.92 -1.91
CA LEU A 79 0.77 29.10 -3.03
C LEU A 79 1.89 28.71 -4.03
N PRO A 80 2.77 29.63 -4.49
CA PRO A 80 3.89 29.24 -5.35
C PRO A 80 4.87 28.29 -4.67
N ALA A 81 5.24 28.54 -3.40
CA ALA A 81 6.18 27.69 -2.67
C ALA A 81 5.63 26.26 -2.49
N SER A 82 4.36 26.14 -2.13
CA SER A 82 3.68 24.85 -2.00
C SER A 82 3.67 24.08 -3.32
N ILE A 83 3.36 24.74 -4.44
CA ILE A 83 3.40 24.12 -5.78
C ILE A 83 4.81 23.64 -6.11
N THR A 84 5.84 24.46 -5.85
CA THR A 84 7.25 24.09 -6.09
C THR A 84 7.67 22.89 -5.24
N VAL A 85 7.34 22.89 -3.94
CA VAL A 85 7.62 21.76 -3.05
C VAL A 85 6.93 20.49 -3.55
N LEU A 86 5.63 20.55 -3.84
CA LEU A 86 4.91 19.39 -4.39
C LEU A 86 5.52 18.91 -5.71
N PHE A 87 5.95 19.82 -6.58
CA PHE A 87 6.60 19.45 -7.84
C PHE A 87 7.88 18.66 -7.62
N PHE A 88 8.76 19.12 -6.72
CA PHE A 88 9.99 18.38 -6.40
C PHE A 88 9.72 17.04 -5.72
N ILE A 89 8.66 16.95 -4.89
CA ILE A 89 8.22 15.67 -4.33
C ILE A 89 7.83 14.71 -5.46
N GLY A 90 6.95 15.16 -6.36
CA GLY A 90 6.49 14.36 -7.49
C GLY A 90 7.63 13.96 -8.42
N LEU A 91 8.55 14.89 -8.69
CA LEU A 91 9.69 14.67 -9.58
C LEU A 91 10.64 13.60 -9.02
N ALA A 92 10.99 13.68 -7.73
CA ALA A 92 11.85 12.68 -7.11
C ALA A 92 11.21 11.28 -7.11
N LEU A 93 9.90 11.19 -6.83
CA LEU A 93 9.17 9.93 -6.91
C LEU A 93 9.06 9.42 -8.36
N PHE A 94 8.86 10.31 -9.32
CA PHE A 94 8.82 9.97 -10.74
C PHE A 94 10.14 9.36 -11.20
N VAL A 95 11.27 9.98 -10.84
CA VAL A 95 12.60 9.43 -11.14
C VAL A 95 12.73 8.02 -10.56
N GLY A 96 12.36 7.81 -9.29
CA GLY A 96 12.37 6.47 -8.67
C GLY A 96 11.51 5.46 -9.43
N ASN A 97 10.27 5.84 -9.78
CA ASN A 97 9.34 5.01 -10.53
C ASN A 97 9.87 4.65 -11.93
N VAL A 98 10.51 5.58 -12.64
CA VAL A 98 11.12 5.34 -13.95
C VAL A 98 12.25 4.32 -13.86
N PHE A 99 13.07 4.37 -12.80
CA PHE A 99 14.12 3.38 -12.56
C PHE A 99 13.61 2.08 -11.92
N GLY A 100 12.31 1.95 -11.64
CA GLY A 100 11.72 0.79 -11.00
C GLY A 100 12.14 0.60 -9.54
N VAL A 101 12.67 1.65 -8.91
CA VAL A 101 13.09 1.62 -7.50
C VAL A 101 11.96 2.20 -6.64
N PRO A 102 11.42 1.45 -5.67
CA PRO A 102 10.42 1.97 -4.75
C PRO A 102 11.01 3.10 -3.90
N ALA A 103 10.64 4.34 -4.21
CA ALA A 103 11.10 5.52 -3.48
C ALA A 103 10.26 5.74 -2.21
N SER A 104 10.89 6.27 -1.15
CA SER A 104 10.21 6.59 0.10
C SER A 104 9.47 7.93 0.00
N THR A 105 8.14 7.86 -0.05
CA THR A 105 7.26 9.05 -0.09
C THR A 105 7.43 9.95 1.13
N SER A 106 7.63 9.36 2.32
CA SER A 106 7.88 10.12 3.54
C SER A 106 9.20 10.87 3.49
N MET A 107 10.31 10.22 3.08
CA MET A 107 11.62 10.90 2.99
C MET A 107 11.61 12.00 1.94
N THR A 108 10.99 11.74 0.79
CA THR A 108 10.89 12.74 -0.27
C THR A 108 10.04 13.94 0.15
N ALA A 109 8.90 13.72 0.82
CA ALA A 109 8.05 14.81 1.31
C ALA A 109 8.75 15.64 2.40
N VAL A 110 9.30 14.97 3.42
CA VAL A 110 10.05 15.62 4.50
C VAL A 110 11.25 16.37 3.95
N GLY A 111 12.03 15.77 3.04
CA GLY A 111 13.21 16.39 2.44
C GLY A 111 12.88 17.65 1.63
N ALA A 112 11.81 17.63 0.84
CA ALA A 112 11.40 18.80 0.07
C ALA A 112 10.91 19.95 0.96
N ILE A 113 10.10 19.64 1.99
CA ILE A 113 9.63 20.64 2.97
C ILE A 113 10.80 21.17 3.81
N ALA A 114 11.71 20.30 4.22
CA ALA A 114 12.90 20.70 4.96
C ALA A 114 13.81 21.60 4.13
N GLY A 115 13.94 21.34 2.82
CA GLY A 115 14.65 22.23 1.91
C GLY A 115 14.04 23.64 1.89
N LEU A 116 12.72 23.76 1.84
CA LEU A 116 12.01 25.04 1.97
C LEU A 116 12.25 25.69 3.34
N GLY A 117 12.14 24.90 4.42
CA GLY A 117 12.38 25.35 5.79
C GLY A 117 13.80 25.87 6.00
N LEU A 118 14.81 25.19 5.46
CA LEU A 118 16.21 25.63 5.50
C LEU A 118 16.42 26.93 4.72
N ALA A 119 15.89 27.00 3.50
CA ALA A 119 15.99 28.21 2.67
C ALA A 119 15.31 29.43 3.31
N SER A 120 14.29 29.20 4.15
CA SER A 120 13.52 30.24 4.84
C SER A 120 13.94 30.45 6.29
N ASN A 121 14.99 29.75 6.77
CA ASN A 121 15.43 29.72 8.17
C ASN A 121 14.29 29.43 9.18
N ALA A 122 13.37 28.54 8.77
CA ALA A 122 12.16 28.18 9.49
C ALA A 122 12.06 26.68 9.75
N LEU A 123 13.15 25.92 9.64
CA LEU A 123 13.15 24.48 9.93
C LEU A 123 13.20 24.24 11.45
N ASP A 124 12.31 23.40 11.96
CA ASP A 124 12.42 22.87 13.32
C ASP A 124 13.34 21.65 13.36
N TRP A 125 14.53 21.83 13.95
CA TRP A 125 15.55 20.79 14.05
C TRP A 125 15.19 19.68 15.04
N ALA A 126 14.38 19.97 16.07
CA ALA A 126 13.96 18.96 17.04
C ALA A 126 12.97 18.00 16.38
N VAL A 127 11.97 18.53 15.67
CA VAL A 127 11.00 17.71 14.92
C VAL A 127 11.68 16.94 13.78
N MET A 128 12.61 17.58 13.06
CA MET A 128 13.41 16.87 12.05
C MET A 128 14.18 15.69 12.66
N GLY A 129 14.84 15.90 13.80
CA GLY A 129 15.57 14.86 14.52
C GLY A 129 14.67 13.71 14.96
N GLU A 130 13.46 14.00 15.44
CA GLU A 130 12.46 12.99 15.80
C GLU A 130 12.04 12.14 14.58
N ILE A 131 11.74 12.78 13.45
CA ILE A 131 11.36 12.08 12.21
C ILE A 131 12.48 11.14 11.75
N VAL A 132 13.72 11.63 11.70
CA VAL A 132 14.89 10.83 11.30
C VAL A 132 15.11 9.66 12.26
N SER A 133 14.91 9.88 13.56
CA SER A 133 15.01 8.81 14.56
C SER A 133 13.98 7.70 14.28
N TRP A 134 12.74 8.06 13.96
CA TRP A 134 11.70 7.08 13.62
C TRP A 134 11.97 6.32 12.32
N TRP A 135 12.66 6.90 11.34
CA TRP A 135 13.09 6.18 10.14
C TRP A 135 14.06 5.03 10.44
N LEU A 136 14.82 5.12 11.54
CA LEU A 136 15.72 4.05 11.99
C LEU A 136 15.01 3.06 12.93
N VAL A 137 14.22 3.59 13.85
CA VAL A 137 13.54 2.77 14.87
C VAL A 137 12.44 1.91 14.27
N ALA A 138 11.61 2.45 13.36
CA ALA A 138 10.46 1.73 12.83
C ALA A 138 10.82 0.45 12.03
N PRO A 139 11.84 0.44 11.13
CA PRO A 139 12.27 -0.79 10.47
C PRO A 139 12.79 -1.85 11.44
N VAL A 140 13.52 -1.45 12.49
CA VAL A 140 14.02 -2.39 13.51
C VAL A 140 12.87 -3.05 14.25
N ILE A 141 11.87 -2.25 14.67
CA ILE A 141 10.66 -2.79 15.31
C ILE A 141 9.91 -3.72 14.35
N GLY A 142 9.73 -3.29 13.09
CA GLY A 142 9.05 -4.09 12.06
C GLY A 142 9.74 -5.43 11.81
N PHE A 143 11.07 -5.43 11.74
CA PHE A 143 11.87 -6.64 11.59
C PHE A 143 11.65 -7.60 12.76
N TRP A 144 11.79 -7.13 14.00
CA TRP A 144 11.63 -7.98 15.18
C TRP A 144 10.22 -8.51 15.34
N LEU A 145 9.21 -7.67 15.09
CA LEU A 145 7.81 -8.09 15.13
C LEU A 145 7.54 -9.17 14.08
N SER A 146 7.99 -8.96 12.85
CA SER A 146 7.87 -9.95 11.77
C SER A 146 8.61 -11.26 12.12
N ALA A 147 9.82 -11.18 12.68
CA ALA A 147 10.61 -12.35 13.06
C ALA A 147 9.93 -13.17 14.17
N VAL A 148 9.38 -12.51 15.19
CA VAL A 148 8.66 -13.17 16.29
C VAL A 148 7.37 -13.82 15.78
N ILE A 149 6.58 -13.10 14.99
CA ILE A 149 5.35 -13.65 14.40
C ILE A 149 5.67 -14.86 13.49
N GLY A 150 6.66 -14.71 12.62
CA GLY A 150 7.10 -15.76 11.71
C GLY A 150 7.61 -17.00 12.44
N ARG A 151 8.38 -16.84 13.51
CA ARG A 151 8.97 -17.96 14.24
C ARG A 151 7.96 -18.72 15.11
N TYR A 152 7.09 -18.01 15.82
CA TYR A 152 6.27 -18.63 16.87
C TYR A 152 4.80 -18.83 16.46
N PHE A 153 4.25 -17.96 15.63
CA PHE A 153 2.81 -17.96 15.31
C PHE A 153 2.50 -18.51 13.93
N TYR A 154 3.47 -18.54 13.01
CA TYR A 154 3.26 -18.98 11.63
C TYR A 154 2.67 -20.39 11.53
N ALA A 155 3.20 -21.36 12.29
CA ALA A 155 2.69 -22.74 12.28
C ALA A 155 1.24 -22.85 12.78
N GLY A 156 0.83 -22.00 13.73
CA GLY A 156 -0.54 -21.93 14.23
C GLY A 156 -1.48 -21.23 13.25
N LEU A 157 -1.02 -20.13 12.64
CA LEU A 157 -1.78 -19.37 11.64
C LEU A 157 -2.00 -20.19 10.36
N ASN A 158 -0.98 -20.87 9.86
CA ASN A 158 -1.09 -21.69 8.64
C ASN A 158 -2.14 -22.80 8.80
N LYS A 159 -2.23 -23.40 9.99
CA LYS A 159 -3.22 -24.45 10.29
C LYS A 159 -4.66 -23.91 10.40
N ARG A 160 -4.85 -22.69 10.91
CA ARG A 160 -6.17 -22.07 11.05
C ARG A 160 -6.70 -21.46 9.76
N VAL A 161 -5.80 -20.94 8.92
CA VAL A 161 -6.17 -20.21 7.70
C VAL A 161 -6.31 -21.13 6.51
N ALA A 162 -5.80 -22.38 6.57
CA ALA A 162 -5.87 -23.38 5.50
C ALA A 162 -5.73 -22.72 4.13
N LEU A 163 -4.51 -22.27 3.80
CA LEU A 163 -4.14 -21.65 2.53
C LEU A 163 -4.25 -22.69 1.39
N VAL A 164 -5.44 -23.24 1.18
CA VAL A 164 -5.78 -24.03 0.01
C VAL A 164 -5.90 -23.02 -1.11
N GLN A 165 -4.89 -22.97 -1.97
CA GLN A 165 -5.04 -22.27 -3.23
C GLN A 165 -6.17 -22.96 -4.00
N SER A 166 -7.32 -22.28 -4.10
CA SER A 166 -8.32 -22.62 -5.12
C SER A 166 -7.60 -22.60 -6.48
N LYS A 167 -7.78 -23.66 -7.27
CA LYS A 167 -7.21 -23.75 -8.63
C LYS A 167 -7.76 -22.69 -9.59
N GLY A 168 -8.79 -21.92 -9.19
CA GLY A 168 -9.40 -20.86 -9.99
C GLY A 168 -9.76 -19.59 -9.20
N PRO A 169 -10.12 -18.49 -9.88
CA PRO A 169 -10.58 -17.25 -9.24
C PRO A 169 -11.80 -17.54 -8.35
N LEU A 170 -11.79 -17.05 -7.10
CA LEU A 170 -12.93 -17.17 -6.18
C LEU A 170 -14.17 -16.43 -6.69
N LEU A 171 -13.95 -15.37 -7.47
CA LEU A 171 -15.00 -14.60 -8.14
C LEU A 171 -14.67 -14.50 -9.63
N THR A 172 -15.56 -14.98 -10.48
CA THR A 172 -15.51 -14.79 -11.93
C THR A 172 -16.32 -13.54 -12.27
N VAL A 173 -15.70 -12.59 -12.96
CA VAL A 173 -16.43 -11.43 -13.49
C VAL A 173 -16.71 -11.73 -14.96
N ASP A 174 -17.94 -12.16 -15.23
CA ASP A 174 -18.40 -12.38 -16.59
C ASP A 174 -18.69 -11.01 -17.23
N ARG A 175 -17.90 -10.68 -18.26
CA ARG A 175 -18.02 -9.45 -19.04
C ARG A 175 -18.59 -9.69 -20.44
N SER A 176 -19.16 -10.86 -20.70
CA SER A 176 -19.73 -11.22 -22.00
C SER A 176 -21.04 -10.47 -22.32
N GLY A 177 -21.69 -9.87 -21.32
CA GLY A 177 -22.92 -9.07 -21.46
C GLY A 177 -22.73 -7.55 -21.34
N LEU A 178 -23.82 -6.81 -21.55
CA LEU A 178 -23.91 -5.34 -21.41
C LEU A 178 -23.67 -4.83 -19.97
N LEU A 179 -23.79 -5.70 -18.97
CA LEU A 179 -23.46 -5.42 -17.57
C LEU A 179 -22.56 -6.53 -17.03
N PRO A 180 -21.46 -6.19 -16.33
CA PRO A 180 -20.59 -7.20 -15.74
C PRO A 180 -21.29 -7.91 -14.58
N VAL A 181 -21.37 -9.24 -14.64
CA VAL A 181 -21.97 -10.07 -13.59
C VAL A 181 -20.86 -10.71 -12.77
N ILE A 182 -20.96 -10.57 -11.44
CA ILE A 182 -20.03 -11.19 -10.48
C ILE A 182 -20.60 -12.55 -10.11
N GLY A 183 -19.92 -13.64 -10.47
CA GLY A 183 -20.22 -15.02 -10.09
C GLY A 183 -19.14 -15.59 -9.17
N VAL A 184 -19.47 -16.65 -8.41
CA VAL A 184 -18.48 -17.44 -7.66
C VAL A 184 -17.80 -18.39 -8.66
N GLY A 185 -16.47 -18.44 -8.65
CA GLY A 185 -15.74 -19.27 -9.61
C GLY A 185 -15.79 -20.77 -9.26
N PRO A 186 -15.42 -21.66 -10.20
CA PRO A 186 -15.61 -23.12 -10.09
C PRO A 186 -14.81 -23.84 -8.98
N GLY A 187 -14.18 -23.10 -8.07
CA GLY A 187 -13.22 -23.61 -7.10
C GLY A 187 -13.81 -24.30 -5.87
N ASP A 188 -15.10 -24.14 -5.59
CA ASP A 188 -15.68 -24.58 -4.30
C ASP A 188 -16.68 -25.76 -4.38
N ASP A 189 -17.19 -26.12 -5.56
CA ASP A 189 -18.32 -27.07 -5.66
C ASP A 189 -17.95 -28.57 -5.72
N GLN A 190 -16.67 -28.94 -5.89
CA GLN A 190 -16.31 -30.36 -6.09
C GLN A 190 -15.94 -31.14 -4.82
N THR A 191 -15.88 -30.51 -3.64
CA THR A 191 -15.36 -31.19 -2.43
C THR A 191 -16.43 -31.93 -1.60
N GLY A 192 -17.70 -31.86 -2.01
CA GLY A 192 -18.85 -32.42 -1.28
C GLY A 192 -19.50 -33.68 -1.88
N ALA A 193 -19.34 -33.95 -3.18
CA ALA A 193 -20.14 -34.97 -3.86
C ALA A 193 -19.52 -36.38 -3.89
N ASP A 194 -18.19 -36.51 -3.87
CA ASP A 194 -17.53 -37.80 -4.11
C ASP A 194 -17.28 -38.67 -2.86
N ARG A 195 -17.56 -38.15 -1.65
CA ARG A 195 -17.30 -38.90 -0.40
C ARG A 195 -18.40 -39.87 0.03
N HIS A 196 -19.46 -40.05 -0.76
CA HIS A 196 -20.58 -40.92 -0.40
C HIS A 196 -20.69 -42.25 -1.18
N HIS A 197 -19.88 -42.48 -2.21
CA HIS A 197 -20.02 -43.69 -3.04
C HIS A 197 -19.01 -44.81 -2.76
N ASP A 198 -17.95 -44.56 -2.00
CA ASP A 198 -16.82 -45.49 -1.86
C ASP A 198 -16.63 -46.07 -0.45
N ARG A 199 -17.72 -46.56 0.18
CA ARG A 199 -17.69 -47.26 1.48
C ARG A 199 -18.45 -48.58 1.50
N ARG A 200 -18.66 -49.22 0.34
CA ARG A 200 -19.33 -50.54 0.25
C ARG A 200 -18.48 -51.67 -0.36
N GLY A 201 -17.17 -51.47 -0.59
CA GLY A 201 -16.30 -52.48 -1.20
C GLY A 201 -15.47 -53.35 -0.25
N ASP A 202 -14.92 -52.79 0.82
CA ASP A 202 -13.77 -53.42 1.51
C ASP A 202 -14.14 -54.25 2.75
N ARG A 203 -15.06 -55.22 2.60
CA ARG A 203 -15.38 -56.14 3.71
C ARG A 203 -15.36 -57.62 3.35
N LEU A 204 -14.43 -58.03 2.49
CA LEU A 204 -14.06 -59.43 2.31
C LEU A 204 -12.53 -59.52 2.19
N TYR A 205 -11.95 -60.58 2.73
CA TYR A 205 -10.51 -60.95 2.71
C TYR A 205 -9.63 -60.40 3.85
N HIS A 206 -9.92 -60.79 5.08
CA HIS A 206 -8.87 -61.28 5.98
C HIS A 206 -9.48 -62.23 7.02
N GLY A 207 -9.33 -63.52 6.76
CA GLY A 207 -9.76 -64.62 7.61
C GLY A 207 -9.28 -65.92 7.02
N VAL A 208 -8.06 -66.30 7.40
CA VAL A 208 -7.40 -67.63 7.56
C VAL A 208 -5.91 -67.42 7.34
#